data_AF-A0A3A5L1I7-F1
#
_entry.id   AF-A0A3A5L1I7-F1
#
_cell.length_a   1.000
_cell.length_b   1.000
_cell.length_c   1.000
_cell.angle_alpha   90.00
_cell.angle_beta   90.00
_cell.angle_gamma   90.00
#
_symmetry.space_group_name_H-M   'P 1'
#
loop_
_entity.id
_entity.type
_entity.pdbx_description
1 polymer ?
#
loop_
_entity_poly.entity_id
_entity_poly.type
_entity_poly.pdbx_seq_one_letter_code
_entity_poly.pdbx_strand_id
1 'polypeptide(L)'
;TYRELSTKIKSNRGLLALLRKKPDKLTIQQLITRDAFFKENPAIESIYHFQQSLYEILMKKTLDKPRCRQLIPQFLDMLNSLKNSAFKSLCALGKTLDSWK
;
A
#
# COMPACT_ATOMS: atom_id res chain seq x y z
N THR A 1 3.32 7.02 -7.89
CA THR A 1 3.13 6.75 -6.45
C THR A 1 4.33 7.19 -5.64
N TYR A 2 5.21 6.36 -5.07
CA TYR A 2 6.20 6.84 -4.08
C TYR A 2 7.23 7.88 -4.57
N ARG A 3 7.61 7.85 -5.85
CA ARG A 3 8.52 8.84 -6.44
C ARG A 3 7.93 10.25 -6.52
N GLU A 4 6.60 10.36 -6.50
CA GLU A 4 5.87 11.64 -6.48
C GLU A 4 5.75 12.16 -5.05
N LEU A 5 5.93 11.31 -4.04
CA LEU A 5 5.75 11.63 -2.62
C LEU A 5 7.02 12.18 -1.96
N SER A 6 8.21 11.82 -2.47
CA SER A 6 9.47 12.33 -1.93
C SER A 6 10.60 12.29 -2.95
N THR A 7 11.37 13.37 -3.01
CA THR A 7 12.58 13.49 -3.81
C THR A 7 13.66 12.50 -3.38
N LYS A 8 13.73 12.13 -2.08
CA LYS A 8 14.63 11.10 -1.55
C LYS A 8 14.38 9.72 -2.17
N ILE A 9 13.11 9.37 -2.43
CA ILE A 9 12.74 8.09 -3.07
C ILE A 9 13.09 8.11 -4.57
N LYS A 10 13.04 9.29 -5.21
CA LYS A 10 13.38 9.44 -6.63
C LYS A 10 14.86 9.14 -6.90
N SER A 11 15.76 9.56 -6.01
CA SER A 11 17.20 9.33 -6.12
C SER A 11 17.65 7.99 -5.54
N ASN A 12 16.93 7.41 -4.58
CA ASN A 12 17.31 6.15 -3.93
C ASN A 12 16.51 4.94 -4.44
N ARG A 13 17.05 4.25 -5.46
CA ARG A 13 16.43 3.03 -6.03
C ARG A 13 16.38 1.86 -5.03
N GLY A 14 17.36 1.76 -4.13
CA GLY A 14 17.40 0.74 -3.09
C GLY A 14 16.22 0.89 -2.13
N LEU A 15 15.98 2.09 -1.62
CA LEU A 15 14.84 2.39 -0.76
C LEU A 15 13.51 2.12 -1.45
N LEU A 16 13.36 2.49 -2.73
CA LEU A 16 12.16 2.18 -3.49
C LEU A 16 11.92 0.66 -3.62
N ALA A 17 12.98 -0.13 -3.76
CA ALA A 17 12.87 -1.59 -3.76
C ALA A 17 12.43 -2.13 -2.39
N LEU A 18 12.93 -1.54 -1.29
CA LEU A 18 12.50 -1.91 0.07
C LEU A 18 11.00 -1.65 0.28
N LEU A 19 10.49 -0.50 -0.16
CA LEU A 19 9.07 -0.15 -0.06
C LEU A 19 8.15 -1.05 -0.90
N ARG A 20 8.67 -1.67 -1.95
CA ARG A 20 7.90 -2.59 -2.82
C ARG A 20 7.99 -4.05 -2.38
N LYS A 21 8.98 -4.40 -1.57
CA LYS A 21 9.18 -5.75 -1.07
C LYS A 21 8.24 -6.00 0.11
N LYS A 22 7.68 -7.21 0.19
CA LYS A 22 6.86 -7.63 1.32
C LYS A 22 7.69 -7.56 2.62
N PRO A 23 7.14 -7.03 3.74
CA PRO A 23 7.83 -6.99 5.03
C PRO A 23 8.52 -8.29 5.42
N ASP A 24 7.83 -9.42 5.29
CA ASP A 24 8.32 -10.75 5.68
C ASP A 24 9.57 -11.21 4.91
N LYS A 25 9.86 -10.58 3.76
CA LYS A 25 11.03 -10.90 2.94
C LYS A 25 12.19 -9.92 3.18
N LEU A 26 12.02 -8.89 4.00
CA LEU A 26 13.09 -7.94 4.32
C LEU A 26 14.02 -8.55 5.37
N THR A 27 15.33 -8.30 5.23
CA THR A 27 16.28 -8.61 6.31
C THR A 27 16.09 -7.62 7.46
N ILE A 28 16.61 -7.95 8.65
CA ILE A 28 16.54 -7.07 9.82
C ILE A 28 17.13 -5.69 9.52
N GLN A 29 18.27 -5.62 8.82
CA GLN A 29 18.90 -4.35 8.42
C GLN A 29 18.02 -3.54 7.45
N GLN A 30 17.31 -4.22 6.55
CA GLN A 30 16.38 -3.58 5.61
C GLN A 30 15.14 -3.02 6.32
N LEU A 31 14.63 -3.73 7.34
CA LEU A 31 13.55 -3.24 8.19
C LEU A 31 13.96 -1.98 8.94
N ILE A 32 15.13 -2.00 9.60
CA ILE A 32 15.66 -0.84 10.32
C ILE A 32 15.78 0.37 9.39
N THR A 33 16.31 0.17 8.18
CA THR A 33 16.45 1.24 7.19
C THR A 33 15.11 1.81 6.74
N ARG A 34 14.12 0.94 6.50
CA ARG A 34 12.76 1.34 6.13
C ARG A 34 12.08 2.12 7.27
N ASP A 35 12.20 1.63 8.49
CA ASP A 35 11.52 2.22 9.66
C ASP A 35 12.17 3.57 10.04
N ALA A 36 13.48 3.71 9.89
CA ALA A 36 14.15 5.00 9.97
C ALA A 36 13.62 5.98 8.92
N PHE A 37 13.40 5.52 7.69
CA PHE A 37 12.80 6.35 6.64
C PHE A 37 11.35 6.76 6.94
N PHE A 38 10.56 5.87 7.56
CA PHE A 38 9.19 6.17 7.97
C PHE A 38 9.12 7.22 9.08
N LYS A 39 10.04 7.18 10.05
CA LYS A 39 10.14 8.23 11.08
C LYS A 39 10.35 9.62 10.49
N GLU A 40 11.09 9.72 9.39
CA GLU A 40 11.29 10.98 8.67
C GLU A 40 10.10 11.36 7.77
N ASN A 41 9.24 10.40 7.41
CA ASN A 41 8.17 10.57 6.41
C ASN A 41 6.87 9.86 6.85
N PRO A 42 6.21 10.30 7.93
CA PRO A 42 5.03 9.61 8.50
C PRO A 42 3.84 9.52 7.52
N ALA A 43 3.70 10.51 6.62
CA ALA A 43 2.67 10.45 5.56
C ALA A 43 2.90 9.28 4.59
N ILE A 44 4.17 8.94 4.30
CA ILE A 44 4.53 7.82 3.42
C ILE A 44 4.31 6.49 4.12
N GLU A 45 4.58 6.42 5.43
CA GLU A 45 4.28 5.25 6.26
C GLU A 45 2.79 4.92 6.22
N SER A 46 1.92 5.92 6.39
CA SER A 46 0.46 5.73 6.32
C SER A 46 0.02 5.17 4.96
N ILE A 47 0.56 5.71 3.86
CA ILE A 47 0.27 5.22 2.51
C ILE A 47 0.81 3.79 2.32
N TYR A 48 1.98 3.49 2.88
CA TYR A 48 2.56 2.14 2.85
C TYR A 48 1.69 1.12 3.56
N HIS A 49 1.25 1.40 4.79
CA HIS A 49 0.36 0.49 5.51
C HIS A 49 -0.96 0.28 4.80
N PHE A 50 -1.55 1.36 4.27
CA PHE A 50 -2.77 1.26 3.46
C PHE A 50 -2.58 0.30 2.26
N GLN A 51 -1.46 0.43 1.53
CA GLN A 51 -1.15 -0.46 0.41
C GLN A 51 -0.91 -1.91 0.85
N GLN A 52 -0.24 -2.13 1.99
CA GLN A 52 -0.03 -3.47 2.52
C GLN A 52 -1.36 -4.13 2.89
N SER A 53 -2.25 -3.44 3.60
CA SER A 53 -3.58 -3.96 3.93
C SER A 53 -4.40 -4.29 2.68
N LEU A 54 -4.34 -3.45 1.65
CA LEU A 54 -5.05 -3.70 0.39
C LEU A 54 -4.51 -4.95 -0.31
N TYR A 55 -3.18 -5.05 -0.38
CA TYR A 55 -2.51 -6.22 -0.96
C TYR A 55 -2.86 -7.50 -0.19
N GLU A 56 -2.90 -7.47 1.14
CA GLU A 56 -3.28 -8.63 1.95
C GLU A 56 -4.70 -9.10 1.69
N ILE A 57 -5.66 -8.19 1.47
CA ILE A 57 -7.03 -8.55 1.08
C ILE A 57 -7.02 -9.20 -0.31
N LEU A 58 -6.37 -8.57 -1.29
CA LEU A 58 -6.31 -9.04 -2.68
C LEU A 58 -5.58 -10.39 -2.85
N MET A 59 -4.65 -10.72 -1.95
CA MET A 59 -3.89 -11.97 -2.01
C MET A 59 -4.62 -13.18 -1.40
N LYS A 60 -5.77 -13.00 -0.76
CA LYS A 60 -6.55 -14.11 -0.20
C LYS A 60 -7.24 -14.88 -1.33
N LYS A 61 -6.60 -15.94 -1.82
CA LYS A 61 -7.08 -16.79 -2.92
C LYS A 61 -8.33 -17.62 -2.58
N THR A 62 -8.44 -18.04 -1.33
CA THR A 62 -9.56 -18.84 -0.83
C THR A 62 -10.19 -18.12 0.35
N LEU A 63 -11.48 -17.80 0.22
CA LEU A 63 -12.27 -17.15 1.25
C LEU A 63 -13.55 -17.94 1.49
N ASP A 64 -13.82 -18.23 2.74
CA ASP A 64 -15.09 -18.75 3.20
C ASP A 64 -16.13 -17.62 3.29
N LYS A 65 -17.41 -17.98 3.15
CA LYS A 65 -18.53 -17.03 3.14
C LYS A 65 -18.54 -16.07 4.35
N PRO A 66 -18.26 -16.51 5.60
CA PRO A 66 -18.14 -15.60 6.74
C PRO A 66 -17.03 -14.56 6.57
N ARG A 67 -15.83 -14.96 6.15
CA ARG A 67 -14.71 -14.04 5.93
C ARG A 67 -14.96 -13.07 4.77
N CYS A 68 -15.60 -13.51 3.69
CA CYS A 68 -16.04 -12.60 2.63
C CYS A 68 -16.93 -11.48 3.16
N ARG A 69 -17.92 -11.80 4.00
CA ARG A 69 -18.82 -10.79 4.59
C ARG A 69 -18.08 -9.76 5.44
N GLN A 70 -16.97 -10.13 6.05
CA GLN A 70 -16.14 -9.21 6.84
C GLN A 70 -15.21 -8.36 5.97
N LEU A 71 -14.64 -8.95 4.90
CA LEU A 71 -13.63 -8.31 4.07
C LEU A 71 -14.21 -7.42 2.96
N ILE A 72 -15.41 -7.74 2.44
CA ILE A 72 -16.04 -6.95 1.38
C ILE A 72 -16.26 -5.50 1.81
N PRO A 73 -16.85 -5.19 2.98
CA PRO A 73 -17.02 -3.80 3.42
C PRO A 73 -15.67 -3.08 3.54
N GLN A 74 -14.67 -3.72 4.15
CA GLN A 74 -13.32 -3.15 4.29
C GLN A 74 -12.71 -2.83 2.93
N PHE A 75 -12.80 -3.75 1.96
CA PHE A 75 -12.31 -3.54 0.61
C PHE A 75 -13.01 -2.37 -0.08
N LEU A 76 -14.34 -2.26 0.05
CA LEU A 76 -15.12 -1.17 -0.53
C LEU A 76 -14.78 0.19 0.09
N ASP A 77 -14.58 0.25 1.41
CA ASP A 77 -14.16 1.47 2.11
C ASP A 77 -12.75 1.93 1.67
N MET A 78 -11.83 0.98 1.52
CA MET A 78 -10.50 1.25 0.97
C MET A 78 -10.57 1.74 -0.48
N LEU A 79 -11.44 1.16 -1.29
CA LEU A 79 -11.65 1.57 -2.68
C LEU A 79 -12.20 3.01 -2.76
N ASN A 80 -13.17 3.35 -1.92
CA ASN A 80 -13.67 4.73 -1.79
C ASN A 80 -12.55 5.69 -1.36
N SER A 81 -11.71 5.30 -0.40
CA SER A 81 -10.56 6.09 0.04
C SER A 81 -9.55 6.33 -1.09
N LEU A 82 -9.30 5.33 -1.93
CA LEU A 82 -8.44 5.47 -3.12
C LEU A 82 -9.04 6.46 -4.12
N LYS A 83 -10.34 6.35 -4.43
CA LYS A 83 -11.03 7.23 -5.38
C LYS A 83 -11.00 8.70 -4.94
N ASN A 84 -11.10 8.95 -3.63
CA ASN A 84 -11.05 10.27 -3.03
C ASN A 84 -9.63 10.77 -2.71
N SER A 85 -8.60 10.00 -3.05
CA SER A 85 -7.23 10.38 -2.79
C SER A 85 -6.78 11.55 -3.66
N ALA A 86 -6.07 12.52 -3.05
CA ALA A 86 -5.41 13.62 -3.77
C ALA A 86 -4.30 13.14 -4.73
N PHE A 87 -3.81 11.91 -4.55
CA PHE A 87 -2.77 11.35 -5.39
C PHE A 87 -3.36 10.74 -6.66
N LYS A 88 -3.06 11.35 -7.81
CA LYS A 88 -3.55 10.90 -9.13
C LYS A 88 -3.31 9.41 -9.38
N SER A 89 -2.14 8.89 -8.99
CA SER A 89 -1.80 7.48 -9.17
C SER A 89 -2.62 6.53 -8.26
N LEU A 90 -3.02 6.96 -7.06
CA LEU A 90 -3.91 6.17 -6.18
C LEU A 90 -5.37 6.26 -6.63
N CYS A 91 -5.83 7.43 -7.08
CA CYS A 91 -7.16 7.60 -7.64
C CYS A 91 -7.35 6.74 -8.91
N ALA A 92 -6.35 6.70 -9.79
CA ALA A 92 -6.37 5.84 -10.97
C ALA A 92 -6.50 4.36 -10.59
N LEU A 93 -5.73 3.89 -9.59
CA LEU A 93 -5.84 2.53 -9.07
C LEU A 93 -7.25 2.24 -8.53
N GLY A 94 -7.81 3.17 -7.73
CA GLY A 94 -9.17 3.05 -7.21
C GLY A 94 -10.22 2.88 -8.31
N LYS A 95 -10.11 3.66 -9.39
CA LYS A 95 -10.99 3.55 -10.57
C LYS A 95 -10.83 2.21 -11.30
N THR A 96 -9.60 1.72 -11.46
CA THR A 96 -9.35 0.41 -12.07
C THR A 96 -9.98 -0.72 -11.26
N LEU A 97 -9.80 -0.72 -9.94
CA LEU A 97 -10.41 -1.73 -9.07
C LEU A 97 -11.95 -1.64 -9.06
N ASP A 98 -12.50 -0.43 -9.14
CA ASP A 98 -13.96 -0.22 -9.23
C ASP A 98 -14.55 -0.81 -10.51
N SER A 99 -13.79 -0.78 -11.60
CA SER A 99 -14.21 -1.31 -12.91
C SER A 99 -14.27 -2.84 -12.99
N TRP A 100 -13.75 -3.55 -11.98
CA TRP A 100 -13.80 -5.02 -11.91
C TRP A 100 -15.04 -5.55 -11.20
N LYS A 101 -15.91 -4.66 -10.72
CA LYS A 101 -17.25 -5.01 -10.25
C LYS A 101 -18.10 -5.55 -11.39
#